data_AF-A0A1C5UMW2-F1
#
_entry.id   AF-A0A1C5UMW2-F1
#
_cell.length_a   1.000
_cell.length_b   1.000
_cell.length_c   1.000
_cell.angle_alpha   90.00
_cell.angle_beta   90.00
_cell.angle_gamma   90.00
#
_symmetry.space_group_name_H-M   'P 1'
#
loop_
_entity.id
_entity.type
_entity.pdbx_description
1 polymer ?
#
loop_
_entity_poly.entity_id
_entity_poly.type
_entity_poly.pdbx_seq_one_letter_code
_entity_poly.pdbx_strand_id
1 'polypeptide(L)'
;MNTRYYMVIIKGEIKTSEIMSCGYNRNNQKWDVKFNNGKTYSYAYLNVEKLTDPEVLNPNMYRISREGREFFDVNAIYVFRSRYESYCHICFGNGSERDYHRSELNIVESCLTQSQSSNVFEYIKQIAGLSNIRNEETGEKLLSKRFDKISFVGSDVALAKYLNPSSLQGKRTGREYNPIFPFGCNNSQYKAVKNAMENQISVIQGPPGTGKTQTILNIIANILMQGKTVQIVSNNNSATENVYEKLSSPKVAMEKINSDENNRQI
;
A
#
# COMPACT_ATOMS: atom_id res chain seq x y z
N MET A 1 20.88 -27.53 -1.05
CA MET A 1 20.52 -27.08 -2.42
C MET A 1 20.30 -25.57 -2.39
N ASN A 2 20.54 -24.81 -3.46
CA ASN A 2 20.34 -23.35 -3.42
C ASN A 2 18.84 -23.00 -3.53
N THR A 3 18.26 -22.51 -2.43
CA THR A 3 16.83 -22.16 -2.28
C THR A 3 16.37 -21.04 -3.21
N ARG A 4 17.30 -20.22 -3.72
CA ARG A 4 17.00 -19.10 -4.64
C ARG A 4 16.74 -19.52 -6.07
N TYR A 5 17.16 -20.73 -6.47
CA TYR A 5 17.00 -21.24 -7.84
C TYR A 5 16.12 -22.47 -7.93
N TYR A 6 15.88 -23.12 -6.79
CA TYR A 6 15.21 -24.41 -6.73
C TYR A 6 14.21 -24.43 -5.59
N MET A 7 13.04 -25.02 -5.83
CA MET A 7 12.11 -25.42 -4.79
C MET A 7 11.73 -26.89 -5.00
N VAL A 8 11.89 -27.70 -3.96
CA VAL A 8 11.57 -29.14 -3.99
C VAL A 8 10.41 -29.41 -3.05
N ILE A 9 9.34 -29.94 -3.61
CA ILE A 9 8.13 -30.33 -2.89
C ILE A 9 8.03 -31.85 -2.95
N ILE A 10 7.83 -32.49 -1.80
CA ILE A 10 7.68 -33.94 -1.69
C ILE A 10 6.34 -34.24 -1.06
N LYS A 11 5.46 -34.94 -1.80
CA LYS A 11 4.09 -35.27 -1.38
C LYS A 11 3.30 -34.05 -0.87
N GLY A 12 3.45 -32.91 -1.54
CA GLY A 12 2.77 -31.65 -1.21
C GLY A 12 3.45 -30.80 -0.13
N GLU A 13 4.52 -31.27 0.52
CA GLU A 13 5.27 -30.48 1.49
C GLU A 13 6.56 -29.90 0.91
N ILE A 14 6.83 -28.62 1.17
CA ILE A 14 8.09 -27.97 0.78
C ILE A 14 9.22 -28.53 1.63
N LYS A 15 10.27 -29.08 0.99
CA LYS A 15 11.41 -29.74 1.65
C LYS A 15 12.78 -29.19 1.22
N THR A 16 12.80 -28.11 0.42
CA THR A 16 14.01 -27.57 -0.21
C THR A 16 15.19 -27.37 0.75
N SER A 17 14.95 -26.79 1.93
CA SER A 17 15.98 -26.51 2.94
C SER A 17 16.54 -27.77 3.61
N GLU A 18 15.80 -28.88 3.60
CA GLU A 18 16.18 -30.17 4.19
C GLU A 18 17.02 -31.05 3.24
N ILE A 19 17.17 -30.63 1.98
CA ILE A 19 17.70 -31.45 0.89
C ILE A 19 19.05 -30.93 0.38
N MET A 20 20.02 -31.84 0.30
CA MET A 20 21.32 -31.58 -0.33
C MET A 20 21.22 -31.63 -1.85
N SER A 21 20.62 -32.69 -2.39
CA SER A 21 20.44 -32.89 -3.83
C SER A 21 19.14 -33.61 -4.16
N CYS A 22 18.57 -33.27 -5.32
CA CYS A 22 17.37 -33.91 -5.87
C CYS A 22 17.59 -34.11 -7.38
N GLY A 23 17.68 -35.37 -7.80
CA GLY A 23 17.97 -35.76 -9.18
C GLY A 23 17.01 -36.83 -9.68
N TYR A 24 16.60 -36.72 -10.95
CA TYR A 24 15.74 -37.72 -11.57
C TYR A 24 16.58 -38.84 -12.16
N ASN A 25 16.34 -40.07 -11.71
CA ASN A 25 17.02 -41.26 -12.16
C ASN A 25 16.20 -41.93 -13.27
N ARG A 26 16.71 -41.85 -14.50
CA ARG A 26 16.03 -42.37 -15.70
C ARG A 26 15.94 -43.89 -15.73
N ASN A 27 16.83 -44.60 -15.04
CA ASN A 27 16.89 -46.06 -15.08
C ASN A 27 15.72 -46.70 -14.30
N ASN A 28 15.34 -46.09 -13.17
CA ASN A 28 14.25 -46.58 -12.33
C ASN A 28 13.01 -45.68 -12.33
N GLN A 29 13.01 -44.60 -13.14
CA GLN A 29 11.94 -43.61 -13.27
C GLN A 29 11.52 -42.97 -11.93
N LYS A 30 12.48 -42.77 -11.02
CA LYS A 30 12.26 -42.21 -9.69
C LYS A 30 13.13 -40.98 -9.43
N TRP A 31 12.73 -40.19 -8.45
CA TRP A 31 13.53 -39.10 -7.91
C TRP A 31 14.40 -39.61 -6.77
N ASP A 32 15.71 -39.46 -6.89
CA ASP A 32 16.65 -39.71 -5.81
C ASP A 32 16.88 -38.40 -5.06
N VAL A 33 16.43 -38.37 -3.80
CA VAL A 33 16.50 -37.20 -2.93
C VAL A 33 17.44 -37.50 -1.76
N LYS A 34 18.53 -36.75 -1.66
CA LYS A 34 19.50 -36.83 -0.57
C LYS A 34 19.27 -35.70 0.42
N PHE A 35 18.93 -36.05 1.66
CA PHE A 35 18.67 -35.11 2.75
C PHE A 35 19.96 -34.68 3.44
N ASN A 36 19.93 -33.55 4.16
CA ASN A 36 21.08 -32.99 4.89
C ASN A 36 21.70 -33.96 5.92
N ASN A 37 20.91 -34.92 6.42
CA ASN A 37 21.40 -35.99 7.29
C ASN A 37 22.16 -37.11 6.55
N GLY A 38 22.41 -36.96 5.25
CA GLY A 38 23.12 -37.92 4.41
C GLY A 38 22.26 -39.05 3.84
N LYS A 39 21.05 -39.28 4.37
CA LYS A 39 20.15 -40.34 3.88
C LYS A 39 19.60 -39.99 2.51
N THR A 40 19.52 -41.01 1.64
CA THR A 40 18.95 -40.88 0.30
C THR A 40 17.72 -41.77 0.20
N TYR A 41 16.64 -41.21 -0.34
CA TYR A 41 15.39 -41.93 -0.56
C TYR A 41 14.96 -41.76 -2.01
N SER A 42 14.43 -42.84 -2.59
CA SER A 42 13.89 -42.82 -3.95
C SER A 42 12.37 -42.67 -3.89
N TYR A 43 11.85 -41.62 -4.51
CA TYR A 43 10.43 -41.30 -4.58
C TYR A 43 9.87 -41.54 -5.98
N ALA A 44 8.61 -41.97 -6.07
CA ALA A 44 7.92 -42.05 -7.36
C ALA A 44 7.89 -40.68 -8.06
N TYR A 45 7.89 -40.67 -9.40
CA TYR A 45 7.90 -39.44 -10.20
C TYR A 45 6.84 -38.42 -9.75
N LEU A 46 5.61 -38.87 -9.52
CA LEU A 46 4.47 -38.03 -9.12
C LEU A 46 4.55 -37.47 -7.69
N ASN A 47 5.44 -38.00 -6.84
CA ASN A 47 5.56 -37.58 -5.45
C ASN A 47 6.55 -36.42 -5.26
N VAL A 48 7.25 -36.00 -6.31
CA VAL A 48 8.26 -34.93 -6.22
C VAL A 48 8.05 -33.91 -7.32
N GLU A 49 7.88 -32.66 -6.92
CA GLU A 49 7.92 -31.51 -7.82
C GLU A 49 9.21 -30.74 -7.55
N LYS A 50 10.06 -30.65 -8.57
CA LYS A 50 11.28 -29.83 -8.54
C LYS A 50 11.06 -28.62 -9.44
N LEU A 51 10.73 -27.49 -8.81
CA LEU A 51 10.54 -26.21 -9.48
C LEU A 51 11.89 -25.51 -9.62
N THR A 52 12.09 -24.86 -10.76
CA THR A 52 13.31 -24.15 -11.16
C THR A 52 12.94 -22.82 -11.78
N ASP A 53 13.92 -21.93 -11.94
CA ASP A 53 13.75 -20.66 -12.65
C ASP A 53 12.61 -19.78 -12.08
N PRO A 54 12.73 -19.38 -10.79
CA PRO A 54 11.69 -18.57 -10.18
C PRO A 54 11.63 -17.19 -10.82
N GLU A 55 10.42 -16.63 -10.83
CA GLU A 55 10.25 -15.21 -11.07
C GLU A 55 10.84 -14.43 -9.88
N VAL A 56 11.77 -13.52 -10.17
CA VAL A 56 12.42 -12.69 -9.16
C VAL A 56 11.72 -11.34 -9.08
N LEU A 57 11.07 -11.05 -7.96
CA LEU A 57 10.39 -9.78 -7.74
C LEU A 57 11.33 -8.78 -7.05
N ASN A 58 11.24 -7.51 -7.45
CA ASN A 58 11.94 -6.41 -6.76
C ASN A 58 11.26 -6.13 -5.42
N PRO A 59 11.88 -6.41 -4.26
CA PRO A 59 11.24 -6.27 -2.96
C PRO A 59 10.78 -4.85 -2.64
N ASN A 60 11.39 -3.82 -3.24
CA ASN A 60 10.96 -2.43 -3.04
C ASN A 60 9.60 -2.12 -3.69
N MET A 61 9.18 -2.93 -4.65
CA MET A 61 7.93 -2.73 -5.40
C MET A 61 6.76 -3.54 -4.85
N TYR A 62 6.97 -4.33 -3.80
CA TYR A 62 5.95 -5.20 -3.25
C TYR A 62 5.86 -5.08 -1.73
N ARG A 63 4.63 -5.15 -1.21
CA ARG A 63 4.36 -5.34 0.23
C ARG A 63 3.74 -6.71 0.43
N ILE A 64 4.32 -7.48 1.34
CA ILE A 64 3.87 -8.84 1.64
C ILE A 64 3.34 -8.84 3.07
N SER A 65 2.19 -9.49 3.26
CA SER A 65 1.61 -9.71 4.57
C SER A 65 1.02 -11.10 4.67
N ARG A 66 0.96 -11.65 5.89
CA ARG A 66 0.33 -12.92 6.21
C ARG A 66 -0.53 -12.73 7.44
N GLU A 67 -1.79 -13.17 7.38
CA GLU A 67 -2.75 -13.04 8.49
C GLU A 67 -2.84 -11.60 9.06
N GLY A 68 -2.78 -10.59 8.17
CA GLY A 68 -2.84 -9.17 8.51
C GLY A 68 -1.53 -8.57 9.05
N ARG A 69 -0.45 -9.34 9.19
CA ARG A 69 0.87 -8.84 9.62
C ARG A 69 1.77 -8.62 8.41
N GLU A 70 2.22 -7.38 8.23
CA GLU A 70 3.19 -7.03 7.18
C GLU A 70 4.58 -7.59 7.50
N PHE A 71 5.25 -8.06 6.46
CA PHE A 71 6.64 -8.45 6.50
C PHE A 71 7.52 -7.23 6.28
N PHE A 72 8.47 -7.02 7.18
CA PHE A 72 9.48 -5.96 7.09
C PHE A 72 10.84 -6.56 6.73
N ASP A 73 11.74 -5.71 6.25
CA ASP A 73 13.13 -6.08 5.95
C ASP A 73 13.24 -7.25 4.94
N VAL A 74 12.40 -7.22 3.89
CA VAL A 74 12.41 -8.21 2.82
C VAL A 74 13.48 -7.82 1.80
N ASN A 75 14.46 -8.71 1.59
CA ASN A 75 15.61 -8.49 0.70
C ASN A 75 15.47 -9.16 -0.67
N ALA A 76 14.73 -10.26 -0.75
CA ALA A 76 14.47 -10.94 -2.01
C ALA A 76 13.18 -11.74 -1.94
N ILE A 77 12.50 -11.82 -3.08
CA ILE A 77 11.26 -12.56 -3.24
C ILE A 77 11.38 -13.39 -4.52
N TYR A 78 11.24 -14.69 -4.38
CA TYR A 78 11.31 -15.65 -5.49
C TYR A 78 9.97 -16.37 -5.58
N VAL A 79 9.31 -16.29 -6.73
CA VAL A 79 8.03 -16.95 -6.99
C VAL A 79 8.26 -18.18 -7.85
N PHE A 80 8.00 -19.34 -7.28
CA PHE A 80 8.01 -20.62 -7.98
C PHE A 80 6.59 -21.00 -8.37
N ARG A 81 6.40 -21.42 -9.62
CA ARG A 81 5.07 -21.82 -10.13
C ARG A 81 5.10 -23.28 -10.55
N SER A 82 4.17 -24.07 -10.02
CA SER A 82 3.86 -25.38 -10.57
C SER A 82 2.75 -25.25 -11.62
N ARG A 83 2.21 -26.38 -12.09
CA ARG A 83 1.04 -26.36 -13.00
C ARG A 83 -0.22 -25.80 -12.35
N TYR A 84 -0.36 -25.96 -11.03
CA TYR A 84 -1.61 -25.69 -10.31
C TYR A 84 -1.41 -24.69 -9.18
N GLU A 85 -0.21 -24.66 -8.59
CA GLU A 85 0.07 -23.89 -7.39
C GLU A 85 1.20 -22.89 -7.62
N SER A 86 1.31 -21.94 -6.71
CA SER A 86 2.42 -20.99 -6.67
C SER A 86 2.95 -20.89 -5.26
N TYR A 87 4.26 -20.70 -5.14
CA TYR A 87 4.98 -20.69 -3.89
C TYR A 87 5.92 -19.48 -3.88
N CYS A 88 6.12 -18.92 -2.70
CA CYS A 88 7.05 -17.81 -2.49
C CYS A 88 8.16 -18.22 -1.53
N HIS A 89 9.40 -18.06 -1.97
CA HIS A 89 10.57 -18.08 -1.11
C HIS A 89 10.99 -16.63 -0.83
N ILE A 90 11.04 -16.25 0.44
CA ILE A 90 11.30 -14.88 0.89
C ILE A 90 12.56 -14.88 1.77
N CYS A 91 13.53 -14.04 1.40
CA CYS A 91 14.75 -13.81 2.17
C CYS A 91 14.64 -12.46 2.92
N PHE A 92 14.99 -12.46 4.20
CA PHE A 92 14.94 -11.29 5.08
C PHE A 92 16.34 -10.73 5.36
N GLY A 93 16.44 -9.46 5.74
CA GLY A 93 17.73 -8.79 6.00
C GLY A 93 18.47 -9.31 7.21
N ASN A 94 17.79 -9.94 8.17
CA ASN A 94 18.42 -10.70 9.24
C ASN A 94 19.05 -12.05 8.80
N GLY A 95 19.00 -12.38 7.51
CA GLY A 95 19.53 -13.62 6.94
C GLY A 95 18.59 -14.83 7.07
N SER A 96 17.42 -14.68 7.70
CA SER A 96 16.41 -15.75 7.72
C SER A 96 15.71 -15.87 6.36
N GLU A 97 15.29 -17.08 6.02
CA GLU A 97 14.57 -17.39 4.80
C GLU A 97 13.32 -18.21 5.13
N ARG A 98 12.20 -17.95 4.44
CA ARG A 98 10.96 -18.70 4.63
C ARG A 98 10.26 -19.00 3.31
N ASP A 99 9.65 -20.18 3.26
CA ASP A 99 8.81 -20.64 2.16
C ASP A 99 7.34 -20.56 2.55
N TYR A 100 6.51 -20.15 1.61
CA TYR A 100 5.06 -20.05 1.78
C TYR A 100 4.34 -20.53 0.53
N HIS A 101 3.15 -21.08 0.73
CA HIS A 101 2.20 -21.17 -0.36
C HIS A 101 1.71 -19.76 -0.71
N ARG A 102 1.59 -19.43 -2.00
CA ARG A 102 1.22 -18.07 -2.45
C ARG A 102 -0.15 -17.63 -1.93
N SER A 103 -1.08 -18.58 -1.71
CA SER A 103 -2.41 -18.32 -1.16
C SER A 103 -2.41 -17.91 0.32
N GLU A 104 -1.33 -18.18 1.05
CA GLU A 104 -1.17 -17.75 2.45
C GLU A 104 -0.74 -16.28 2.54
N LEU A 105 -0.30 -15.69 1.43
CA LEU A 105 0.26 -14.34 1.38
C LEU A 105 -0.70 -13.37 0.70
N ASN A 106 -0.89 -12.21 1.33
CA ASN A 106 -1.36 -11.02 0.64
C ASN A 106 -0.15 -10.25 0.12
N ILE A 107 0.02 -10.24 -1.20
CA ILE A 107 1.11 -9.55 -1.88
C ILE A 107 0.50 -8.40 -2.69
N VAL A 108 0.85 -7.18 -2.31
CA VAL A 108 0.39 -5.94 -2.96
C VAL A 108 1.54 -5.38 -3.77
N GLU A 109 1.30 -5.17 -5.07
CA GLU A 109 2.23 -4.53 -5.98
C GLU A 109 2.07 -3.00 -5.94
N SER A 110 3.19 -2.29 -5.98
CA SER A 110 3.25 -0.84 -6.08
C SER A 110 2.73 -0.38 -7.43
N CYS A 111 1.93 0.68 -7.48
CA CYS A 111 1.55 1.27 -8.77
C CYS A 111 2.75 1.84 -9.54
N LEU A 112 3.89 2.03 -8.87
CA LEU A 112 5.15 2.48 -9.48
C LEU A 112 5.81 1.42 -10.39
N THR A 113 5.32 0.18 -10.44
CA THR A 113 5.77 -0.77 -11.47
C THR A 113 5.25 -0.39 -12.85
N GLN A 114 4.17 0.40 -12.92
CA GLN A 114 3.61 0.92 -14.15
C GLN A 114 4.42 2.15 -14.61
N SER A 115 4.86 2.14 -15.86
CA SER A 115 5.65 3.23 -16.45
C SER A 115 4.96 4.60 -16.34
N GLN A 116 3.65 4.67 -16.58
CA GLN A 116 2.87 5.90 -16.45
C GLN A 116 2.98 6.48 -15.03
N SER A 117 2.67 5.68 -14.01
CA SER A 117 2.71 6.12 -12.61
C SER A 117 4.13 6.48 -12.18
N SER A 118 5.12 5.65 -12.57
CA SER A 118 6.53 5.87 -12.25
C SER A 118 7.05 7.18 -12.86
N ASN A 119 6.74 7.45 -14.13
CA ASN A 119 7.20 8.64 -14.83
C ASN A 119 6.60 9.91 -14.22
N VAL A 120 5.30 9.90 -13.89
CA VAL A 120 4.65 11.03 -13.23
C VAL A 120 5.24 11.26 -11.83
N PHE A 121 5.50 10.18 -11.09
CA PHE A 121 6.09 10.28 -9.76
C PHE A 121 7.52 10.84 -9.80
N GLU A 122 8.33 10.40 -10.76
CA GLU A 122 9.68 10.90 -10.97
C GLU A 122 9.67 12.38 -11.40
N TYR A 123 8.74 12.79 -12.26
CA TYR A 123 8.54 14.19 -12.58
C TYR A 123 8.22 15.04 -11.33
N ILE A 124 7.33 14.56 -10.45
CA ILE A 124 7.03 15.24 -9.18
C ILE A 124 8.28 15.36 -8.30
N LYS A 125 9.12 14.32 -8.22
CA LYS A 125 10.41 14.36 -7.49
C LYS A 125 11.33 15.45 -8.03
N GLN A 126 11.45 15.56 -9.36
CA GLN A 126 12.26 16.59 -9.99
C GLN A 126 11.75 18.00 -9.65
N ILE A 127 10.43 18.22 -9.73
CA ILE A 127 9.80 19.50 -9.35
C ILE A 127 10.02 19.80 -7.85
N ALA A 128 9.88 18.80 -6.98
CA ALA A 128 10.18 18.96 -5.55
C ALA A 128 11.65 19.35 -5.32
N GLY A 129 12.57 18.85 -6.15
CA GLY A 129 13.97 19.25 -6.17
C GLY A 129 14.21 20.70 -6.59
N LEU A 130 13.32 21.31 -7.36
CA LEU A 130 13.39 22.72 -7.75
C LEU A 130 12.76 23.67 -6.71
N SER A 131 12.06 23.12 -5.72
CA SER A 131 11.41 23.93 -4.69
C SER A 131 12.43 24.68 -3.83
N ASN A 132 12.08 25.93 -3.49
CA ASN A 132 12.84 26.75 -2.55
C ASN A 132 12.50 26.45 -1.07
N ILE A 133 11.57 25.51 -0.81
CA ILE A 133 11.21 25.13 0.56
C ILE A 133 12.37 24.32 1.16
N ARG A 134 13.09 24.95 2.09
CA ARG A 134 14.29 24.41 2.72
C ARG A 134 14.19 24.55 4.24
N ASN A 135 14.94 23.71 4.93
CA ASN A 135 15.23 23.91 6.34
C ASN A 135 16.17 25.12 6.48
N GLU A 136 15.82 26.08 7.33
CA GLU A 136 16.55 27.35 7.49
C GLU A 136 17.94 27.17 8.09
N GLU A 137 18.14 26.15 8.93
CA GLU A 137 19.40 25.88 9.62
C GLU A 137 20.37 25.04 8.77
N THR A 138 19.84 24.02 8.09
CA THR A 138 20.66 23.03 7.36
C THR A 138 20.70 23.26 5.85
N GLY A 139 19.84 24.13 5.32
CA GLY A 139 19.69 24.36 3.87
C GLY A 139 19.08 23.19 3.09
N GLU A 140 18.68 22.12 3.77
CA GLU A 140 18.18 20.88 3.18
C GLU A 140 16.83 21.10 2.48
N LYS A 141 16.69 20.56 1.26
CA LYS A 141 15.43 20.62 0.49
C LYS A 141 14.39 19.67 1.10
N LEU A 142 13.43 20.24 1.82
CA LEU A 142 12.47 19.47 2.62
C LEU A 142 11.57 18.57 1.77
N LEU A 143 11.05 19.08 0.65
CA LEU A 143 10.15 18.31 -0.21
C LEU A 143 10.88 17.13 -0.88
N SER A 144 12.05 17.38 -1.45
CA SER A 144 12.88 16.33 -2.08
C SER A 144 13.08 15.16 -1.12
N LYS A 145 13.52 15.43 0.11
CA LYS A 145 13.78 14.42 1.12
C LYS A 145 12.55 13.63 1.55
N ARG A 146 11.37 14.27 1.56
CA ARG A 146 10.11 13.57 1.85
C ARG A 146 9.73 12.63 0.71
N PHE A 147 9.88 13.05 -0.55
CA PHE A 147 9.59 12.19 -1.70
C PHE A 147 10.61 11.06 -1.87
N ASP A 148 11.88 11.28 -1.52
CA ASP A 148 12.92 10.24 -1.58
C ASP A 148 12.62 9.07 -0.62
N LYS A 149 11.96 9.34 0.50
CA LYS A 149 11.51 8.31 1.46
C LYS A 149 10.33 7.47 0.95
N ILE A 150 9.66 7.89 -0.11
CA ILE A 150 8.53 7.15 -0.70
C ILE A 150 9.08 6.23 -1.78
N SER A 151 9.23 4.96 -1.44
CA SER A 151 9.66 3.89 -2.35
C SER A 151 8.53 3.00 -2.85
N PHE A 152 7.38 3.03 -2.17
CA PHE A 152 6.20 2.20 -2.48
C PHE A 152 4.93 3.05 -2.47
N VAL A 153 4.05 2.82 -3.44
CA VAL A 153 2.73 3.47 -3.51
C VAL A 153 1.69 2.40 -3.82
N GLY A 154 0.89 2.05 -2.82
CA GLY A 154 -0.22 1.10 -2.99
C GLY A 154 -1.31 1.66 -3.90
N SER A 155 -2.01 0.79 -4.62
CA SER A 155 -3.10 1.20 -5.52
C SER A 155 -4.34 1.75 -4.78
N ASP A 156 -4.41 1.51 -3.47
CA ASP A 156 -5.47 1.92 -2.56
C ASP A 156 -5.33 3.36 -2.03
N VAL A 157 -4.12 3.94 -2.10
CA VAL A 157 -3.89 5.31 -1.60
C VAL A 157 -4.28 6.38 -2.61
N ALA A 158 -4.57 7.59 -2.11
CA ALA A 158 -4.94 8.73 -2.94
C ALA A 158 -3.85 9.10 -3.97
N LEU A 159 -2.57 8.94 -3.62
CA LEU A 159 -1.45 9.28 -4.51
C LEU A 159 -1.47 8.45 -5.80
N ALA A 160 -1.74 7.14 -5.74
CA ALA A 160 -1.78 6.28 -6.93
C ALA A 160 -2.73 6.82 -8.01
N LYS A 161 -3.83 7.43 -7.56
CA LYS A 161 -4.86 8.01 -8.42
C LYS A 161 -4.40 9.25 -9.15
N TYR A 162 -3.58 10.06 -8.48
CA TYR A 162 -2.94 11.22 -9.09
C TYR A 162 -1.88 10.81 -10.12
N LEU A 163 -1.14 9.73 -9.84
CA LEU A 163 -0.10 9.21 -10.71
C LEU A 163 -0.64 8.59 -12.00
N ASN A 164 -1.80 7.93 -11.94
CA ASN A 164 -2.44 7.33 -13.11
C ASN A 164 -3.98 7.44 -13.07
N PRO A 165 -4.55 8.59 -13.49
CA PRO A 165 -6.00 8.79 -13.49
C PRO A 165 -6.78 7.82 -14.39
N SER A 166 -6.16 7.34 -15.47
CA SER A 166 -6.75 6.40 -16.42
C SER A 166 -7.04 5.03 -15.82
N SER A 167 -6.26 4.60 -14.82
CA SER A 167 -6.47 3.32 -14.12
C SER A 167 -7.81 3.22 -13.37
N LEU A 168 -8.53 4.34 -13.22
CA LEU A 168 -9.73 4.46 -12.38
C LEU A 168 -11.02 4.71 -13.17
N GLN A 169 -10.99 4.61 -14.51
CA GLN A 169 -12.21 4.83 -15.31
C GLN A 169 -13.35 3.83 -15.02
N GLY A 170 -13.13 2.82 -14.17
CA GLY A 170 -14.17 1.93 -13.65
C GLY A 170 -14.85 2.47 -12.39
N LYS A 171 -16.15 2.82 -12.52
CA LYS A 171 -17.10 3.24 -11.48
C LYS A 171 -17.19 4.74 -11.18
N ARG A 172 -17.47 5.56 -12.21
CA ARG A 172 -18.44 6.63 -11.98
C ARG A 172 -19.77 5.93 -11.68
N THR A 173 -20.17 5.86 -10.42
CA THR A 173 -21.54 5.48 -10.10
C THR A 173 -22.41 6.56 -10.73
N GLY A 174 -23.12 6.24 -11.80
CA GLY A 174 -23.93 7.20 -12.57
C GLY A 174 -25.13 7.75 -11.80
N ARG A 175 -25.11 7.73 -10.47
CA ARG A 175 -26.10 8.37 -9.61
C ARG A 175 -25.58 9.75 -9.27
N GLU A 176 -26.34 10.76 -9.67
CA GLU A 176 -26.15 12.14 -9.23
C GLU A 176 -26.15 12.18 -7.69
N TYR A 177 -25.09 12.76 -7.11
CA TYR A 177 -25.05 12.97 -5.68
C TYR A 177 -25.86 14.22 -5.34
N ASN A 178 -26.85 14.07 -4.45
CA ASN A 178 -27.68 15.17 -3.96
C ASN A 178 -27.23 15.58 -2.55
N PRO A 179 -26.31 16.55 -2.41
CA PRO A 179 -25.79 16.97 -1.12
C PRO A 179 -26.85 17.68 -0.26
N ILE A 180 -26.72 17.53 1.05
CA ILE A 180 -27.44 18.36 2.03
C ILE A 180 -26.60 19.58 2.43
N PHE A 181 -27.26 20.63 2.93
CA PHE A 181 -26.59 21.87 3.37
C PHE A 181 -27.17 22.42 4.69
N PRO A 182 -26.90 21.79 5.85
CA PRO A 182 -27.40 22.26 7.15
C PRO A 182 -26.96 23.67 7.51
N PHE A 183 -25.85 24.14 6.93
CA PHE A 183 -25.27 25.45 7.21
C PHE A 183 -25.55 26.49 6.11
N GLY A 184 -26.44 26.16 5.17
CA GLY A 184 -26.73 26.96 3.97
C GLY A 184 -25.58 26.92 2.95
N CYS A 185 -25.88 27.35 1.71
CA CYS A 185 -24.87 27.54 0.67
C CYS A 185 -25.36 28.49 -0.43
N ASN A 186 -24.41 29.10 -1.16
CA ASN A 186 -24.67 29.69 -2.47
C ASN A 186 -24.32 28.69 -3.61
N ASN A 187 -24.54 29.07 -4.87
CA ASN A 187 -24.33 28.19 -6.02
C ASN A 187 -22.88 27.72 -6.19
N SER A 188 -21.88 28.56 -5.88
CA SER A 188 -20.46 28.14 -6.00
C SER A 188 -20.08 27.14 -4.91
N GLN A 189 -20.57 27.35 -3.68
CA GLN A 189 -20.41 26.40 -2.58
C GLN A 189 -21.16 25.09 -2.83
N TYR A 190 -22.35 25.13 -3.43
CA TYR A 190 -23.10 23.95 -3.85
C TYR A 190 -22.25 23.07 -4.78
N LYS A 191 -21.70 23.67 -5.85
CA LYS A 191 -20.81 22.97 -6.80
C LYS A 191 -19.57 22.42 -6.12
N ALA A 192 -18.98 23.17 -5.19
CA ALA A 192 -17.81 22.72 -4.44
C ALA A 192 -18.10 21.48 -3.58
N VAL A 193 -19.21 21.47 -2.84
CA VAL A 193 -19.63 20.31 -2.03
C VAL A 193 -19.99 19.14 -2.92
N LYS A 194 -20.78 19.35 -3.99
CA LYS A 194 -21.15 18.30 -4.95
C LYS A 194 -19.90 17.63 -5.53
N ASN A 195 -18.96 18.43 -6.05
CA ASN A 195 -17.70 17.92 -6.59
C ASN A 195 -16.88 17.18 -5.55
N ALA A 196 -16.82 17.66 -4.31
CA ALA A 196 -16.10 16.99 -3.22
C ALA A 196 -16.68 15.61 -2.87
N MET A 197 -17.99 15.42 -3.03
CA MET A 197 -18.66 14.15 -2.75
C MET A 197 -18.64 13.19 -3.94
N GLU A 198 -18.57 13.70 -5.17
CA GLU A 198 -18.52 12.90 -6.40
C GLU A 198 -17.10 12.50 -6.81
N ASN A 199 -16.08 13.18 -6.30
CA ASN A 199 -14.67 12.92 -6.63
C ASN A 199 -13.89 12.40 -5.43
N GLN A 200 -12.88 11.57 -5.70
CA GLN A 200 -12.03 11.00 -4.66
C GLN A 200 -11.04 12.01 -4.07
N ILE A 201 -10.70 13.06 -4.83
CA ILE A 201 -9.84 14.17 -4.43
C ILE A 201 -10.49 15.45 -4.94
N SER A 202 -10.53 16.50 -4.13
CA SER A 202 -11.04 17.81 -4.53
C SER A 202 -10.21 18.92 -3.90
N VAL A 203 -9.89 19.93 -4.71
CA VAL A 203 -9.24 21.17 -4.28
C VAL A 203 -10.24 22.30 -4.37
N ILE A 204 -10.56 22.92 -3.24
CA ILE A 204 -11.51 24.03 -3.16
C ILE A 204 -10.76 25.29 -2.77
N GLN A 205 -10.75 26.28 -3.66
CA GLN A 205 -10.18 27.59 -3.40
C GLN A 205 -11.28 28.62 -3.19
N GLY A 206 -11.12 29.49 -2.19
CA GLY A 206 -12.05 30.57 -1.91
C GLY A 206 -11.34 31.81 -1.36
N PRO A 207 -11.54 33.01 -1.93
CA PRO A 207 -11.05 34.27 -1.36
C PRO A 207 -11.48 34.48 0.12
N PRO A 208 -10.87 35.42 0.86
CA PRO A 208 -11.35 35.81 2.18
C PRO A 208 -12.85 36.16 2.17
N GLY A 209 -13.57 35.79 3.23
CA GLY A 209 -15.03 36.07 3.34
C GLY A 209 -15.97 35.17 2.53
N THR A 210 -15.48 34.25 1.68
CA THR A 210 -16.33 33.41 0.81
C THR A 210 -16.98 32.19 1.47
N GLY A 211 -17.03 32.16 2.81
CA GLY A 211 -17.71 31.09 3.55
C GLY A 211 -17.01 29.72 3.49
N LYS A 212 -15.68 29.66 3.35
CA LYS A 212 -14.90 28.40 3.32
C LYS A 212 -15.25 27.45 4.48
N THR A 213 -15.39 27.97 5.70
CA THR A 213 -15.77 27.19 6.88
C THR A 213 -17.15 26.55 6.70
N GLN A 214 -18.14 27.25 6.14
CA GLN A 214 -19.45 26.66 5.85
C GLN A 214 -19.35 25.56 4.80
N THR A 215 -18.54 25.74 3.75
CA THR A 215 -18.29 24.68 2.76
C THR A 215 -17.68 23.44 3.40
N ILE A 216 -16.70 23.59 4.28
CA ILE A 216 -16.08 22.50 5.04
C ILE A 216 -17.12 21.77 5.89
N LEU A 217 -17.94 22.51 6.64
CA LEU A 217 -19.00 21.93 7.49
C LEU A 217 -20.03 21.14 6.68
N ASN A 218 -20.43 21.66 5.52
CA ASN A 218 -21.36 20.97 4.63
C ASN A 218 -20.74 19.68 4.05
N ILE A 219 -19.45 19.67 3.70
CA ILE A 219 -18.75 18.43 3.30
C ILE A 219 -18.76 17.42 4.44
N ILE A 220 -18.40 17.83 5.65
CA ILE A 220 -18.36 16.96 6.83
C ILE A 220 -19.74 16.35 7.09
N ALA A 221 -20.79 17.18 7.09
CA ALA A 221 -22.17 16.72 7.29
C ALA A 221 -22.57 15.63 6.27
N ASN A 222 -22.20 15.81 5.00
CA ASN A 222 -22.48 14.84 3.93
C ASN A 222 -21.70 13.53 4.12
N ILE A 223 -20.44 13.57 4.59
CA ILE A 223 -19.67 12.36 4.87
C ILE A 223 -20.25 11.62 6.08
N LEU A 224 -20.61 12.33 7.14
CA LEU A 224 -21.22 11.74 8.34
C LEU A 224 -22.59 11.11 8.04
N MET A 225 -23.41 11.72 7.17
CA MET A 225 -24.68 11.13 6.72
C MET A 225 -24.50 9.79 5.99
N GLN A 226 -23.32 9.54 5.41
CA GLN A 226 -23.00 8.25 4.77
C GLN A 226 -22.49 7.21 5.79
N GLY A 227 -22.50 7.52 7.09
CA GLY A 227 -21.98 6.64 8.14
C GLY A 227 -20.46 6.51 8.13
N LYS A 228 -19.75 7.46 7.51
CA LYS A 228 -18.28 7.46 7.40
C LYS A 228 -17.66 8.33 8.48
N THR A 229 -16.40 8.05 8.81
CA THR A 229 -15.58 8.88 9.70
C THR A 229 -14.88 10.00 8.91
N VAL A 230 -14.55 11.09 9.60
CA VAL A 230 -13.86 12.25 9.02
C VAL A 230 -12.68 12.62 9.90
N GLN A 231 -11.51 12.81 9.28
CA GLN A 231 -10.34 13.40 9.93
C GLN A 231 -10.09 14.80 9.35
N ILE A 232 -9.90 15.78 10.23
CA ILE A 232 -9.68 17.18 9.86
C ILE A 232 -8.31 17.59 10.37
N VAL A 233 -7.51 18.18 9.49
CA VAL A 233 -6.15 18.65 9.80
C VAL A 233 -5.96 20.09 9.32
N SER A 234 -5.20 20.88 10.07
CA SER A 234 -4.88 22.26 9.75
C SER A 234 -3.53 22.62 10.35
N ASN A 235 -2.78 23.51 9.70
CA ASN A 235 -1.57 24.11 10.28
C ASN A 235 -1.88 25.19 11.32
N ASN A 236 -3.15 25.58 11.47
CA ASN A 236 -3.60 26.59 12.40
C ASN A 236 -4.75 26.04 13.25
N ASN A 237 -4.52 25.96 14.57
CA ASN A 237 -5.45 25.45 15.57
C ASN A 237 -6.79 26.21 15.56
N SER A 238 -6.79 27.51 15.22
CA SER A 238 -8.05 28.29 15.16
C SER A 238 -9.00 27.80 14.08
N ALA A 239 -8.49 27.25 12.96
CA ALA A 239 -9.34 26.75 11.88
C ALA A 239 -10.05 25.46 12.27
N THR A 240 -9.37 24.57 12.99
CA THR A 240 -9.96 23.34 13.53
C THR A 240 -10.90 23.63 14.69
N GLU A 241 -10.59 24.60 15.57
CA GLU A 241 -11.48 25.03 16.66
C GLU A 241 -12.83 25.54 16.13
N ASN A 242 -12.80 26.44 15.14
CA ASN A 242 -14.01 26.99 14.53
C ASN A 242 -14.91 25.92 13.90
N VAL A 243 -14.33 24.83 13.40
CA VAL A 243 -15.08 23.70 12.86
C VAL A 243 -15.61 22.83 13.99
N TYR A 244 -14.80 22.58 15.01
CA TYR A 244 -15.17 21.82 16.20
C TYR A 244 -16.36 22.46 16.93
N GLU A 245 -16.29 23.76 17.27
CA GLU A 245 -17.38 24.50 17.94
C GLU A 245 -18.70 24.46 17.16
N LYS A 246 -18.63 24.47 15.83
CA LYS A 246 -19.82 24.44 14.97
C LYS A 246 -20.41 23.04 14.80
N LEU A 247 -19.64 22.00 15.10
CA LEU A 247 -20.06 20.60 15.04
C LEU A 247 -20.32 19.99 16.41
N SER A 248 -19.89 20.63 17.50
CA SER A 248 -20.15 20.25 18.89
C SER A 248 -21.62 20.46 19.24
N SER A 249 -22.49 19.64 18.65
CA SER A 249 -23.85 19.40 19.10
C SER A 249 -23.90 18.03 19.79
N PRO A 250 -24.85 17.79 20.70
CA PRO A 250 -24.95 16.52 21.45
C PRO A 250 -25.08 15.25 20.59
N LYS A 251 -25.31 15.38 19.28
CA LYS A 251 -25.58 14.26 18.36
C LYS A 251 -24.35 13.74 17.62
N VAL A 252 -23.19 14.38 17.73
CA VAL A 252 -21.97 13.99 16.98
C VAL A 252 -20.86 13.69 17.98
N ALA A 253 -20.42 12.42 18.04
CA ALA A 253 -19.25 12.04 18.82
C ALA A 253 -17.98 12.54 18.12
N MET A 254 -17.15 13.31 18.83
CA MET A 254 -15.90 13.87 18.31
C MET A 254 -14.77 13.73 19.32
N GLU A 255 -13.58 13.42 18.81
CA GLU A 255 -12.34 13.35 19.57
C GLU A 255 -11.32 14.32 18.98
N LYS A 256 -10.67 15.12 19.84
CA LYS A 256 -9.67 16.12 19.44
C LYS A 256 -8.31 15.64 19.90
N ILE A 257 -7.34 15.59 18.98
CA ILE A 257 -5.96 15.21 19.26
C ILE A 257 -5.08 16.45 19.05
N ASN A 258 -4.49 16.97 20.12
CA ASN A 258 -3.55 18.10 20.06
C ASN A 258 -2.11 17.59 20.18
N SER A 259 -1.19 18.16 19.40
CA SER A 259 0.24 17.81 19.44
C SER A 259 0.93 18.18 20.76
N ASP A 260 0.35 19.08 21.55
CA ASP A 260 0.96 19.61 22.77
C ASP A 260 0.76 18.69 24.00
N GLU A 261 -0.06 17.64 23.90
CA GLU A 261 -0.34 16.73 25.02
C GLU A 261 0.51 15.45 25.03
N ASN A 262 1.30 15.18 23.98
CA ASN A 262 2.09 13.95 23.87
C ASN A 262 3.54 14.01 24.42
N ASN A 263 3.88 15.03 25.21
CA ASN A 263 5.21 15.12 25.86
C ASN A 263 5.18 14.90 27.39
N ARG A 264 4.13 14.27 27.92
CA ARG A 264 4.13 13.74 29.28
C ARG A 264 3.63 12.30 29.27
N GLN A 265 4.55 11.38 29.58
CA GLN A 265 4.38 9.93 29.77
C GLN A 265 4.43 9.06 28.52
N ILE A 266 5.66 8.75 28.05
CA ILE A 266 6.20 7.38 28.02
C ILE A 266 7.62 7.45 28.58
#